data_AF-A0A424LW05-F1
#
_entry.id   AF-A0A424LW05-F1
#
_cell.length_a   1.000
_cell.length_b   1.000
_cell.length_c   1.000
_cell.angle_alpha   90.00
_cell.angle_beta   90.00
_cell.angle_gamma   90.00
#
_symmetry.space_group_name_H-M   'P 1'
#
loop_
_entity.id
_entity.type
_entity.pdbx_description
1 polymer ?
#
loop_
_entity_poly.entity_id
_entity_poly.type
_entity_poly.pdbx_seq_one_letter_code
_entity_poly.pdbx_strand_id
1 'polypeptide(L)'
;MKKLVLSAVVAAALLTACSKDDEKKCESCTSDLGNKFEICDNGNGTYDATSNGVTQTITEAELEGFTPKQVVELSCQFDTGPNL
;
A
#
# COMPACT_ATOMS: atom_id res chain seq x y z
N MET A 1 49.05 -14.20 -1.85
CA MET A 1 48.34 -13.48 -0.78
C MET A 1 47.00 -13.04 -1.33
N LYS A 2 45.91 -13.70 -0.95
CA LYS A 2 44.56 -13.46 -1.46
C LYS A 2 43.64 -13.53 -0.27
N LYS A 3 43.16 -12.41 0.29
CA LYS A 3 41.85 -12.22 0.95
C LYS A 3 41.64 -10.71 1.12
N LEU A 4 40.93 -10.10 0.17
CA LEU A 4 40.32 -8.78 0.38
C LEU A 4 39.22 -9.00 1.42
N VAL A 5 39.37 -8.35 2.57
CA VAL A 5 38.39 -8.40 3.65
C VAL A 5 37.20 -7.55 3.22
N LEU A 6 36.05 -8.21 3.11
CA LEU A 6 34.78 -7.63 2.72
C LEU A 6 34.39 -6.47 3.64
N SER A 7 34.09 -5.32 3.03
CA SER A 7 33.34 -4.24 3.68
C SER A 7 31.92 -4.74 3.96
N ALA A 8 31.55 -4.75 5.24
CA ALA A 8 30.23 -5.11 5.72
C ALA A 8 29.33 -3.87 5.74
N VAL A 9 28.16 -3.99 5.07
CA VAL A 9 26.79 -3.69 5.53
C VAL A 9 26.60 -2.31 6.21
N VAL A 10 25.69 -1.42 5.79
CA VAL A 10 24.23 -1.60 5.70
C VAL A 10 23.70 -0.61 4.65
N ALA A 11 23.30 -1.10 3.48
CA ALA A 11 22.28 -0.39 2.72
C ALA A 11 20.96 -0.66 3.45
N ALA A 12 20.46 0.34 4.18
CA ALA A 12 19.08 0.35 4.64
C ALA A 12 18.22 0.50 3.39
N ALA A 13 17.99 -0.62 2.71
CA ALA A 13 16.97 -0.74 1.69
C ALA A 13 15.65 -0.47 2.41
N LEU A 14 15.12 0.73 2.19
CA LEU A 14 13.76 1.07 2.47
C LEU A 14 12.88 -0.03 1.87
N LEU A 15 12.26 -0.80 2.75
CA LEU A 15 11.36 -1.90 2.45
C LEU A 15 10.05 -1.34 1.88
N THR A 16 10.03 -0.86 0.65
CA THR A 16 8.77 -0.62 -0.07
C THR A 16 8.98 -0.73 -1.58
N ALA A 17 9.32 -1.92 -2.08
CA ALA A 17 8.96 -2.33 -3.43
C ALA A 17 9.25 -3.82 -3.63
N CYS A 18 8.18 -4.59 -3.68
CA CYS A 18 8.00 -5.76 -4.56
C CYS A 18 8.98 -6.94 -4.38
N SER A 19 8.60 -7.88 -3.51
CA SER A 19 9.08 -9.26 -3.57
C SER A 19 7.94 -10.16 -4.02
N LYS A 20 7.94 -10.48 -5.32
CA LYS A 20 7.33 -11.63 -6.00
C LYS A 20 6.74 -12.71 -5.07
N ASP A 21 5.43 -12.72 -4.90
CA ASP A 21 4.64 -13.87 -4.45
C ASP A 21 3.21 -13.57 -4.92
N ASP A 22 2.68 -14.35 -5.86
CA ASP A 22 1.31 -14.27 -6.43
C ASP A 22 0.60 -12.92 -6.26
N GLU A 23 1.05 -11.91 -7.03
CA GLU A 23 0.84 -10.51 -6.68
C GLU A 23 -0.65 -10.11 -6.76
N LYS A 24 -1.34 -10.11 -5.62
CA LYS A 24 -2.62 -9.40 -5.45
C LYS A 24 -2.45 -8.00 -6.06
N LYS A 25 -3.36 -7.61 -6.96
CA LYS A 25 -3.33 -6.27 -7.56
C LYS A 25 -3.67 -5.26 -6.48
N CYS A 26 -2.65 -4.61 -5.92
CA CYS A 26 -2.79 -3.63 -4.87
C CYS A 26 -2.59 -2.22 -5.43
N GLU A 27 -3.52 -1.34 -5.10
CA GLU A 27 -3.42 0.10 -5.31
C GLU A 27 -3.04 0.74 -3.98
N SER A 28 -2.14 1.72 -3.98
CA SER A 28 -1.74 2.39 -2.75
C SER A 28 -1.40 3.86 -2.97
N CYS A 29 -1.56 4.66 -1.93
CA CYS A 29 -1.14 6.05 -1.89
C CYS A 29 -0.69 6.41 -0.46
N THR A 30 0.10 7.46 -0.38
CA THR A 30 0.47 8.11 0.89
C THR A 30 -0.05 9.53 0.81
N SER A 31 -0.84 9.94 1.80
CA SER A 31 -1.38 11.29 1.86
C SER A 31 -0.31 12.32 2.22
N ASP A 32 -0.64 13.61 2.08
CA ASP A 32 0.22 14.70 2.51
C ASP A 32 0.47 14.71 4.03
N LEU A 33 -0.42 14.08 4.80
CA LEU A 33 -0.25 13.86 6.25
C LEU A 33 0.63 12.65 6.59
N GLY A 34 1.08 11.91 5.58
CA GLY A 34 1.94 10.72 5.73
C GLY A 34 1.19 9.43 6.06
N ASN A 35 -0.15 9.44 6.01
CA ASN A 35 -0.94 8.23 6.21
C ASN A 35 -0.91 7.37 4.94
N LYS A 36 -0.73 6.06 5.11
CA LYS A 36 -0.73 5.11 3.99
C LYS A 36 -2.11 4.49 3.84
N PHE A 37 -2.63 4.54 2.62
CA PHE A 37 -3.83 3.84 2.20
C PHE A 37 -3.47 2.81 1.13
N GLU A 38 -4.06 1.63 1.22
CA GLU A 38 -3.83 0.55 0.29
C GLU A 38 -5.13 -0.24 0.13
N ILE A 39 -5.40 -0.74 -1.07
CA ILE A 39 -6.48 -1.68 -1.31
C ILE A 39 -5.98 -2.77 -2.25
N CYS A 40 -6.21 -4.03 -1.88
CA CYS A 40 -5.76 -5.19 -2.64
C CYS A 40 -6.95 -6.03 -3.08
N ASP A 41 -7.04 -6.33 -4.37
CA ASP A 41 -8.03 -7.28 -4.90
C ASP A 41 -7.62 -8.72 -4.54
N ASN A 42 -8.53 -9.45 -3.89
CA ASN A 42 -8.33 -10.85 -3.49
C ASN A 42 -8.67 -11.85 -4.61
N GLY A 43 -9.19 -11.39 -5.75
CA GLY A 43 -9.55 -12.21 -6.91
C GLY A 43 -10.85 -13.02 -6.75
N ASN A 44 -11.62 -12.75 -5.70
CA ASN A 44 -12.86 -13.46 -5.36
C ASN A 44 -14.06 -12.51 -5.10
N GLY A 45 -13.97 -11.25 -5.55
CA GLY A 45 -14.98 -10.22 -5.30
C GLY A 45 -14.89 -9.55 -3.92
N THR A 46 -13.79 -9.78 -3.20
CA THR A 46 -13.45 -9.09 -1.95
C THR A 46 -12.13 -8.34 -2.08
N TYR A 47 -11.95 -7.33 -1.24
CA TYR A 47 -10.80 -6.44 -1.24
C TYR A 47 -10.28 -6.27 0.18
N ASP A 48 -8.97 -6.31 0.35
CA ASP A 48 -8.34 -5.97 1.63
C ASP A 48 -7.97 -4.48 1.60
N ALA A 49 -8.70 -3.66 2.35
CA ALA A 49 -8.45 -2.23 2.51
C ALA A 49 -7.63 -1.97 3.76
N THR A 50 -6.45 -1.36 3.60
CA THR A 50 -5.54 -1.02 4.69
C THR A 50 -5.43 0.49 4.84
N SER A 51 -5.66 0.98 6.06
CA SER A 51 -5.43 2.38 6.43
C SER A 51 -4.58 2.42 7.69
N ASN A 52 -3.44 3.12 7.65
CA ASN A 52 -2.54 3.28 8.80
C ASN A 52 -2.13 1.95 9.47
N GLY A 53 -1.95 0.90 8.65
CA GLY A 53 -1.57 -0.44 9.11
C GLY A 53 -2.71 -1.29 9.68
N VAL A 54 -3.95 -0.78 9.68
CA VAL A 54 -5.15 -1.56 10.00
C VAL A 54 -5.80 -2.02 8.71
N THR A 55 -5.93 -3.34 8.55
CA THR A 55 -6.55 -3.97 7.38
C THR A 55 -7.96 -4.43 7.72
N GLN A 56 -8.90 -4.16 6.81
CA GLN A 56 -10.27 -4.67 6.84
C GLN A 56 -10.60 -5.27 5.47
N THR A 57 -11.31 -6.38 5.47
CA THR A 57 -11.81 -6.97 4.22
C THR A 57 -13.19 -6.41 3.92
N ILE A 58 -13.34 -5.86 2.73
CA ILE A 58 -14.60 -5.32 2.19
C ILE A 58 -14.99 -6.09 0.93
N THR A 59 -16.23 -5.95 0.51
CA THR A 59 -16.80 -6.54 -0.69
C THR A 59 -16.85 -5.54 -1.84
N GLU A 60 -17.02 -6.03 -3.07
CA GLU A 60 -17.23 -5.17 -4.24
C GLU A 60 -18.43 -4.22 -4.08
N ALA A 61 -19.47 -4.63 -3.36
CA ALA A 61 -20.62 -3.79 -3.07
C ALA A 61 -20.27 -2.58 -2.19
N GLU A 62 -19.31 -2.73 -1.28
CA GLU A 62 -18.82 -1.66 -0.39
C GLU A 62 -17.89 -0.69 -1.11
N LEU A 63 -17.43 -1.01 -2.33
CA LEU A 63 -16.74 -0.03 -3.18
C LEU A 63 -17.70 0.98 -3.81
N GLU A 64 -19.02 0.81 -3.68
CA GLU A 64 -20.04 1.73 -4.21
C GLU A 64 -19.88 2.07 -5.71
N GLY A 65 -19.33 1.13 -6.49
CA GLY A 65 -19.06 1.31 -7.92
C GLY A 65 -17.75 2.03 -8.25
N PHE A 66 -16.96 2.42 -7.25
CA PHE A 66 -15.61 2.92 -7.45
C PHE A 66 -14.64 1.77 -7.75
N THR A 67 -13.63 2.06 -8.57
CA THR A 67 -12.48 1.16 -8.72
C THR A 67 -11.60 1.22 -7.47
N PRO A 68 -10.84 0.15 -7.15
CA PRO A 68 -9.93 0.15 -6.00
C PRO A 68 -8.95 1.34 -6.03
N LYS A 69 -8.45 1.69 -7.22
CA LYS A 69 -7.61 2.86 -7.42
C LYS A 69 -8.30 4.17 -7.02
N GLN A 70 -9.55 4.37 -7.44
CA GLN A 70 -10.31 5.57 -7.09
C GLN A 70 -10.56 5.68 -5.59
N VAL A 71 -10.85 4.56 -4.91
CA VAL A 71 -11.04 4.55 -3.45
C VAL A 71 -9.78 5.03 -2.72
N VAL A 72 -8.61 4.52 -3.12
CA VAL A 72 -7.32 4.92 -2.55
C VAL A 72 -7.00 6.37 -2.88
N GLU A 73 -7.17 6.81 -4.13
CA GLU A 73 -6.93 8.20 -4.52
C GLU A 73 -7.84 9.19 -3.76
N LEU A 74 -9.13 8.88 -3.60
CA LEU A 74 -10.06 9.68 -2.81
C LEU A 74 -9.64 9.72 -1.34
N SER A 75 -9.26 8.58 -0.77
CA SER A 75 -8.80 8.51 0.62
C SER A 75 -7.60 9.42 0.87
N CYS A 76 -6.62 9.43 -0.04
CA CYS A 76 -5.48 10.35 0.05
C CYS A 76 -5.84 11.82 -0.18
N GLN A 77 -6.80 12.11 -1.06
CA GLN A 77 -7.25 13.49 -1.31
C GLN A 77 -8.01 14.07 -0.09
N PHE A 78 -8.85 13.25 0.54
CA PHE A 78 -9.60 13.65 1.74
C PHE A 78 -8.74 13.66 3.00
N ASP A 79 -7.65 12.88 3.03
CA ASP A 79 -6.66 12.92 4.10
C ASP A 79 -5.65 14.07 3.91
N THR A 80 -6.17 15.24 3.59
CA THR A 80 -5.46 16.52 3.61
C THR A 80 -5.89 17.27 4.87
N GLY A 81 -4.94 17.89 5.59
CA GLY A 81 -5.20 18.65 6.83
C GLY A 81 -6.27 19.76 6.66
N PRO A 82 -6.69 20.41 7.76
CA PRO A 82 -8.04 20.92 7.95
C PRO A 82 -8.47 21.92 6.87
N ASN A 83 -9.50 21.55 6.12
CA ASN A 83 -10.44 22.50 5.53
C ASN A 83 -11.83 21.90 5.52
N LEU A 84 -12.45 21.90 6.70
CA LEU A 84 -13.82 22.35 6.96
C LEU A 84 -13.89 22.89 8.40
#